data_AF-D8PYD7-F1
#
_entry.id   AF-D8PYD7-F1
#
_cell.length_a   1.000
_cell.length_b   1.000
_cell.length_c   1.000
_cell.angle_alpha   90.00
_cell.angle_beta   90.00
_cell.angle_gamma   90.00
#
_symmetry.space_group_name_H-M   'P 1'
#
loop_
_entity.id
_entity.type
_entity.pdbx_description
1 polymer ?
#
loop_
_entity_poly.entity_id
_entity_poly.type
_entity_poly.pdbx_seq_one_letter_code
_entity_poly.pdbx_strand_id
1 'polypeptide(L)'
;MLQRRQGAFALDGRLGNHPAMAKIRTKEGVEPIALPMRGSSPAKKAVMDEQIDKWFEQDVIEPSRSPWSAPVVIAYRNGKPRF
;
A
#
# COMPACT_ATOMS: atom_id res chain seq x y z
N MET A 1 -14.09 -12.31 26.62
CA MET A 1 -12.85 -11.53 26.41
C MET A 1 -12.90 -10.71 25.12
N LEU A 2 -13.14 -11.34 23.96
CA LEU A 2 -13.21 -10.68 22.64
C LEU A 2 -14.23 -9.52 22.58
N GLN A 3 -15.47 -9.75 23.03
CA GLN A 3 -16.51 -8.71 23.05
C GLN A 3 -16.17 -7.47 23.90
N ARG A 4 -15.37 -7.62 24.96
CA ARG A 4 -14.98 -6.50 25.84
C ARG A 4 -13.87 -5.64 25.26
N ARG A 5 -13.10 -6.18 24.31
CA ARG A 5 -11.92 -5.53 23.72
C ARG A 5 -12.03 -5.41 22.20
N GLN A 6 -13.24 -5.26 21.66
CA GLN A 6 -13.49 -5.20 20.22
C GLN A 6 -12.62 -4.15 19.51
N GLY A 7 -12.36 -3.00 20.13
CA GLY A 7 -11.47 -1.97 19.58
C GLY A 7 -10.00 -2.37 19.45
N ALA A 8 -9.55 -3.41 20.16
CA ALA A 8 -8.18 -3.90 20.09
C ALA A 8 -7.95 -4.96 18.99
N PHE A 9 -9.02 -5.40 18.31
CA PHE A 9 -8.96 -6.45 17.30
C PHE A 9 -9.55 -5.95 15.98
N ALA A 10 -8.88 -6.24 14.86
CA ALA A 10 -9.34 -5.89 13.51
C ALA A 10 -10.40 -6.89 13.00
N LEU A 11 -11.54 -6.98 13.70
CA LEU A 11 -12.62 -7.93 13.38
C LEU A 11 -13.56 -7.43 12.26
N ASP A 12 -13.50 -6.14 11.94
CA ASP A 12 -14.41 -5.43 11.03
C ASP A 12 -13.66 -4.78 9.85
N GLY A 13 -12.39 -5.16 9.64
CA GLY A 13 -11.57 -4.63 8.56
C GLY A 13 -11.01 -3.22 8.81
N ARG A 14 -11.25 -2.62 9.99
CA ARG A 14 -10.60 -1.36 10.37
C ARG A 14 -9.10 -1.55 10.52
N LEU A 15 -8.36 -0.55 10.07
CA LEU A 15 -6.93 -0.43 10.33
C LEU A 15 -6.70 0.34 11.62
N GLY A 16 -5.62 0.00 12.32
CA GLY A 16 -5.14 0.83 13.43
C GLY A 16 -4.56 2.14 12.90
N ASN A 17 -4.77 3.23 13.64
CA ASN A 17 -4.19 4.53 13.34
C ASN A 17 -3.41 5.03 14.56
N HIS A 18 -2.24 5.62 14.34
CA HIS A 18 -1.42 6.23 15.38
C HIS A 18 -0.88 7.58 14.86
N PRO A 19 -0.95 8.67 15.63
CA PRO A 19 -0.68 10.03 15.14
C PRO A 19 0.81 10.34 14.90
N ALA A 20 1.72 9.43 15.24
CA ALA A 20 3.14 9.68 15.06
C ALA A 20 3.54 9.62 13.57
N MET A 21 4.26 10.66 13.14
CA MET A 21 4.83 10.74 11.80
C MET A 21 6.29 10.30 11.79
N ALA A 22 6.67 9.46 10.84
CA ALA A 22 8.05 9.02 10.65
C ALA A 22 8.76 9.86 9.58
N LYS A 23 10.00 10.28 9.85
CA LYS A 23 10.88 10.91 8.85
C LYS A 23 11.90 9.90 8.34
N ILE A 24 11.87 9.61 7.04
CA ILE A 24 12.85 8.74 6.38
C ILE A 24 14.06 9.58 5.96
N ARG A 25 15.26 9.15 6.34
CA ARG A 25 16.53 9.81 5.96
C ARG A 25 17.08 9.20 4.68
N THR A 26 17.46 10.03 3.73
CA THR A 26 18.23 9.62 2.54
C THR A 26 19.72 9.77 2.81
N LYS A 27 20.57 9.16 1.97
CA LYS A 27 22.01 9.44 1.99
C LYS A 27 22.24 10.84 1.40
N GLU A 28 23.37 11.45 1.75
CA GLU A 28 23.78 12.75 1.20
C GLU A 28 24.00 12.66 -0.32
N GLY A 29 23.59 13.70 -1.06
CA GLY A 29 23.73 13.79 -2.51
C GLY A 29 22.83 12.84 -3.32
N VAL A 30 21.82 12.23 -2.70
CA VAL A 30 20.89 11.35 -3.42
C VAL A 30 19.87 12.16 -4.21
N GLU A 31 19.86 11.95 -5.52
CA GLU A 31 18.84 12.45 -6.43
C GLU A 31 17.62 11.51 -6.52
N PRO A 32 16.42 12.03 -6.82
CA PRO A 32 15.24 11.22 -7.06
C PRO A 32 15.37 10.22 -8.21
N ILE A 33 14.79 9.03 -8.01
CA ILE A 33 14.73 7.98 -9.02
C ILE A 33 13.27 7.72 -9.39
N ALA A 34 12.97 7.86 -10.68
CA ALA A 34 11.66 7.57 -11.25
C ALA A 34 11.76 6.39 -12.23
N LEU A 35 11.10 5.28 -11.89
CA LEU A 35 10.94 4.13 -12.76
C LEU A 35 9.50 4.02 -13.29
N PRO A 36 9.30 3.69 -14.58
CA PRO A 36 7.97 3.49 -15.13
C PRO A 36 7.34 2.19 -14.62
N MET A 37 6.01 2.15 -14.61
CA MET A 37 5.26 0.92 -14.38
C MET A 37 5.61 -0.14 -15.42
N ARG A 38 5.80 -1.38 -14.98
CA ARG A 38 6.01 -2.51 -15.90
C ARG A 38 4.69 -2.91 -16.54
N GLY A 39 4.76 -3.41 -17.78
CA GLY A 39 3.61 -4.02 -18.44
C GLY A 39 3.01 -5.12 -17.57
N SER A 40 1.71 -5.03 -17.31
CA SER A 40 0.96 -5.95 -16.46
C SER A 40 -0.15 -6.62 -17.26
N SER A 41 -0.41 -7.91 -17.00
CA SER A 41 -1.54 -8.58 -17.64
C SER A 41 -2.86 -8.01 -17.13
N PRO A 42 -3.97 -8.09 -17.89
CA PRO A 42 -5.27 -7.58 -17.43
C PRO A 42 -5.69 -8.14 -16.06
N ALA A 43 -5.45 -9.44 -15.83
CA ALA A 43 -5.73 -10.09 -14.55
C ALA A 43 -4.91 -9.50 -13.39
N LYS A 44 -3.63 -9.19 -13.60
CA LYS A 44 -2.79 -8.55 -12.58
C LYS A 44 -3.22 -7.09 -12.36
N LYS A 45 -3.60 -6.37 -13.41
CA LYS A 45 -4.11 -5.00 -13.29
C LYS A 45 -5.39 -4.94 -12.45
N ALA A 46 -6.33 -5.86 -12.66
CA ALA A 46 -7.56 -5.92 -11.87
C ALA A 46 -7.29 -6.07 -10.36
N VAL A 47 -6.32 -6.92 -9.99
CA VAL A 47 -5.89 -7.07 -8.58
C VAL A 47 -5.26 -5.77 -8.04
N MET A 48 -4.48 -5.06 -8.86
CA MET A 48 -3.90 -3.78 -8.48
C MET A 48 -4.97 -2.73 -8.23
N ASP A 49 -5.92 -2.60 -9.16
CA ASP A 49 -6.99 -1.60 -9.09
C ASP A 49 -7.85 -1.83 -7.82
N GLU A 50 -8.30 -3.07 -7.58
CA GLU A 50 -9.08 -3.41 -6.38
C GLU A 50 -8.34 -3.06 -5.07
N GLN A 51 -7.04 -3.35 -5.01
CA GLN A 51 -6.26 -3.05 -3.81
C GLN A 51 -6.02 -1.54 -3.62
N ILE A 52 -5.79 -0.80 -4.70
CA ILE A 52 -5.60 0.65 -4.68
C ILE A 52 -6.89 1.33 -4.21
N ASP A 53 -8.05 0.95 -4.76
CA ASP A 53 -9.35 1.50 -4.37
C ASP A 53 -9.60 1.30 -2.87
N LYS A 54 -9.35 0.09 -2.37
CA LYS A 54 -9.46 -0.21 -0.94
C LYS A 54 -8.52 0.64 -0.08
N TRP A 55 -7.30 0.90 -0.52
CA TRP A 55 -6.36 1.73 0.24
C TRP A 55 -6.74 3.21 0.25
N PHE A 56 -7.36 3.72 -0.81
CA PHE A 56 -7.97 5.05 -0.80
C PHE A 56 -9.15 5.12 0.16
N GLU A 57 -10.06 4.14 0.13
CA GLU A 57 -11.20 4.07 1.06
C GLU A 57 -10.76 4.00 2.53
N GLN A 58 -9.62 3.36 2.79
CA GLN A 58 -9.04 3.18 4.12
C GLN A 58 -8.09 4.30 4.55
N ASP A 59 -7.88 5.33 3.73
CA ASP A 59 -6.97 6.46 3.99
C ASP A 59 -5.51 6.01 4.26
N VAL A 60 -5.07 4.97 3.56
CA VAL A 60 -3.70 4.43 3.63
C VAL A 60 -2.77 5.14 2.66
N ILE A 61 -3.32 5.61 1.53
CA ILE A 61 -2.60 6.31 0.46
C ILE A 61 -3.36 7.56 0.03
N GLU A 62 -2.63 8.50 -0.56
CA GLU A 62 -3.18 9.73 -1.14
C GLU A 62 -2.58 9.99 -2.53
N PRO A 63 -3.24 10.79 -3.39
CA PRO A 63 -2.66 11.22 -4.66
C PRO A 63 -1.40 12.06 -4.43
N SER A 64 -0.36 11.80 -5.21
CA SER A 64 0.91 12.53 -5.11
C SER A 64 1.54 12.80 -6.48
N ARG A 65 2.25 13.93 -6.60
CA ARG A 65 3.10 14.27 -7.75
C ARG A 65 4.56 14.22 -7.30
N SER A 66 5.08 13.01 -7.15
CA SER A 66 6.43 12.77 -6.64
C SER A 66 7.47 12.67 -7.76
N PRO A 67 8.71 13.18 -7.56
CA PRO A 67 9.83 12.88 -8.44
C PRO A 67 10.38 11.45 -8.23
N TRP A 68 9.87 10.72 -7.25
CA TRP A 68 10.17 9.32 -6.97
C TRP A 68 9.06 8.41 -7.48
N SER A 69 9.43 7.32 -8.16
CA SER A 69 8.49 6.26 -8.51
C SER A 69 9.16 4.90 -8.58
N ALA A 70 8.43 3.86 -8.15
CA ALA A 70 8.83 2.47 -8.26
C ALA A 70 7.69 1.65 -8.87
N PRO A 71 7.98 0.66 -9.73
CA PRO A 71 6.95 -0.18 -10.32
C PRO A 71 6.35 -1.13 -9.28
N VAL A 72 5.02 -1.25 -9.25
CA VAL A 72 4.32 -2.26 -8.46
C VAL A 72 4.47 -3.63 -9.13
N VAL A 73 4.66 -4.67 -8.30
CA VAL A 73 4.72 -6.06 -8.75
C VAL A 73 3.71 -6.90 -7.97
N ILE A 74 3.01 -7.79 -8.66
CA ILE A 74 2.17 -8.80 -8.02
C ILE A 74 3.01 -10.03 -7.72
N ALA A 75 3.14 -10.36 -6.44
CA ALA A 75 3.70 -11.62 -5.98
C ALA A 75 2.60 -12.68 -5.84
N TYR A 76 2.95 -13.96 -5.99
CA TYR A 76 2.01 -15.06 -5.75
C TYR A 76 2.43 -15.85 -4.52
N ARG A 77 1.46 -16.11 -3.63
CA ARG A 77 1.65 -17.00 -2.48
C ARG A 77 0.48 -17.96 -2.39
N ASN A 78 0.76 -19.25 -2.42
CA ASN A 78 -0.25 -20.33 -2.44
C ASN A 78 -1.29 -20.13 -3.57
N GLY A 79 -0.80 -19.76 -4.76
CA GLY A 79 -1.65 -19.50 -5.94
C GLY A 79 -2.44 -18.18 -5.90
N LYS A 80 -2.39 -17.43 -4.79
CA LYS A 80 -3.13 -16.18 -4.63
C LYS A 80 -2.24 -14.97 -4.94
N PRO A 81 -2.71 -14.01 -5.75
CA PRO A 81 -1.97 -12.79 -6.02
C PRO A 81 -1.93 -11.91 -4.76
N ARG A 82 -0.83 -11.20 -4.58
CA ARG A 82 -0.56 -10.23 -3.52
C ARG A 82 0.03 -8.99 -4.16
N PHE A 83 -0.67 -7.89 -3.97
CA PHE A 83 -0.14 -6.54 -4.18
C PHE A 83 0.83 -6.21 -3.04
#